data_AF-A0A366KQ54-F1
#
_entry.id   AF-A0A366KQ54-F1
#
_cell.length_a   1.000
_cell.length_b   1.000
_cell.length_c   1.000
_cell.angle_alpha   90.00
_cell.angle_beta   90.00
_cell.angle_gamma   90.00
#
_symmetry.space_group_name_H-M   'P 1'
#
loop_
_entity.id
_entity.type
_entity.pdbx_description
1 polymer ?
#
loop_
_entity_poly.entity_id
_entity_poly.type
_entity_poly.pdbx_seq_one_letter_code
_entity_poly.pdbx_strand_id
1 'polypeptide(L)'
;MPIPSLSETDLEAYRTDLSNPEKSTGELFIKLNGLYQRFAGNEQLLADFEYVSALNSLENTYSSKKEHFNKEITELKRQFKQLDNRIVAAEQKLRHGIPEDLMVMDKIIAEQESIVEDQEKLNKAESSIVEQVRKIDIEHGKDLQKLEQQQNNREVPFKSKFSAFNEQIANAEKGITFKVTGFSILAIVGIPLIIDLFFTRMGLPAFAKNTNNIIFNHYLFLITLILMEIFLADKIRNRISRMLSISYLKDSLNTLDHLFSENEKQIARVEAEHHIPLAEFIKGKETL
;
A
#
# COMPACT_ATOMS: atom_id res chain seq x y z
N MET A 1 5.62 -19.95 0.96
CA MET A 1 5.78 -19.20 2.22
C MET A 1 5.48 -17.74 1.92
N PRO A 2 4.78 -16.99 2.78
CA PRO A 2 4.57 -15.57 2.58
C PRO A 2 5.93 -14.86 2.51
N ILE A 3 6.06 -13.95 1.55
CA ILE A 3 7.27 -13.15 1.37
C ILE A 3 7.30 -12.13 2.53
N PRO A 4 8.36 -12.07 3.34
CA PRO A 4 8.42 -11.12 4.45
C PRO A 4 8.44 -9.68 3.93
N SER A 5 7.74 -8.79 4.63
CA SER A 5 7.73 -7.35 4.33
C SER A 5 9.14 -6.78 4.24
N LEU A 6 9.31 -5.78 3.38
CA LEU A 6 10.56 -5.04 3.23
C LEU A 6 10.86 -4.27 4.53
N SER A 7 12.11 -4.28 4.96
CA SER A 7 12.59 -3.49 6.10
C SER A 7 13.75 -2.58 5.67
N GLU A 8 14.04 -1.56 6.48
CA GLU A 8 15.20 -0.67 6.28
C GLU A 8 16.52 -1.46 6.22
N THR A 9 16.66 -2.51 7.05
CA THR A 9 17.87 -3.36 7.07
C THR A 9 18.11 -4.06 5.73
N ASP A 10 17.06 -4.37 4.97
CA ASP A 10 17.18 -4.99 3.66
C ASP A 10 17.70 -4.02 2.59
N LEU A 11 17.26 -2.75 2.68
CA LEU A 11 17.71 -1.67 1.82
C LEU A 11 19.17 -1.33 2.09
N GLU A 12 19.56 -1.27 3.36
CA GLU A 12 20.96 -1.10 3.78
C GLU A 12 21.84 -2.25 3.30
N ALA A 13 21.41 -3.50 3.48
CA ALA A 13 22.15 -4.67 3.01
C ALA A 13 22.35 -4.64 1.49
N TYR A 14 21.35 -4.18 0.73
CA TYR A 14 21.48 -4.01 -0.72
C TYR A 14 22.40 -2.85 -1.09
N ARG A 15 22.39 -1.73 -0.34
CA ARG A 15 23.35 -0.63 -0.51
C ARG A 15 24.80 -1.08 -0.29
N THR A 16 25.04 -1.99 0.66
CA THR A 16 26.35 -2.62 0.87
C THR A 16 26.75 -3.48 -0.33
N ASP A 17 25.84 -4.30 -0.86
CA ASP A 17 26.10 -5.11 -2.06
C ASP A 17 26.38 -4.25 -3.31
N LEU A 18 25.70 -3.10 -3.47
CA LEU A 18 25.99 -2.11 -4.50
C LEU A 18 27.34 -1.41 -4.34
N SER A 19 27.95 -1.49 -3.17
CA SER A 19 29.28 -0.95 -2.92
C SER A 19 30.38 -2.00 -3.14
N ASN A 20 30.04 -3.29 -3.10
CA ASN A 20 30.97 -4.38 -3.32
C ASN A 20 31.23 -4.62 -4.83
N PRO A 21 32.45 -4.37 -5.34
CA PRO A 21 32.78 -4.55 -6.76
C PRO A 21 32.87 -6.02 -7.19
N GLU A 22 32.97 -6.97 -6.26
CA GLU A 22 33.06 -8.40 -6.55
C GLU A 22 31.69 -9.05 -6.75
N LYS A 23 30.59 -8.35 -6.40
CA LYS A 23 29.24 -8.87 -6.56
C LYS A 23 28.82 -8.92 -8.02
N SER A 24 28.22 -10.05 -8.41
CA SER A 24 27.68 -10.25 -9.75
C SER A 24 26.52 -9.29 -10.01
N THR A 25 26.55 -8.62 -11.17
CA THR A 25 25.44 -7.73 -11.59
C THR A 25 24.11 -8.47 -11.67
N GLY A 26 24.10 -9.73 -12.12
CA GLY A 26 22.86 -10.52 -12.21
C GLY A 26 22.25 -10.80 -10.83
N GLU A 27 23.08 -11.10 -9.82
CA GLU A 27 22.62 -11.25 -8.44
C GLU A 27 21.98 -9.97 -7.90
N LEU A 28 22.51 -8.80 -8.29
CA LEU A 28 21.96 -7.52 -7.86
C LEU A 28 20.61 -7.23 -8.49
N PHE A 29 20.42 -7.53 -9.77
CA PHE A 29 19.11 -7.43 -10.42
C PHE A 29 18.07 -8.35 -9.77
N ILE A 30 18.45 -9.60 -9.50
CA ILE A 30 17.58 -10.58 -8.80
C ILE A 30 17.20 -10.05 -7.42
N LYS A 31 18.19 -9.57 -6.65
CA LYS A 31 17.95 -9.04 -5.30
C LYS A 31 17.06 -7.78 -5.34
N LEU A 32 17.31 -6.86 -6.26
CA LEU A 32 16.48 -5.67 -6.46
C LEU A 32 15.01 -6.04 -6.75
N ASN A 33 14.79 -6.97 -7.68
CA ASN A 33 13.45 -7.45 -7.99
C ASN A 33 12.77 -8.07 -6.76
N GLY A 34 13.51 -8.84 -5.97
CA GLY A 34 13.04 -9.36 -4.68
C GLY A 34 12.64 -8.26 -3.69
N LEU A 35 13.39 -7.16 -3.60
CA LEU A 35 13.05 -6.02 -2.73
C LEU A 35 11.75 -5.34 -3.18
N TYR A 36 11.55 -5.14 -4.48
CA TYR A 36 10.29 -4.59 -5.01
C TYR A 36 9.08 -5.51 -4.74
N GLN A 37 9.26 -6.83 -4.83
CA GLN A 37 8.21 -7.79 -4.47
C GLN A 37 7.87 -7.73 -2.98
N ARG A 38 8.87 -7.58 -2.11
CA ARG A 38 8.67 -7.40 -0.67
C ARG A 38 7.96 -6.08 -0.35
N PHE A 39 8.31 -5.01 -1.05
CA PHE A 39 7.65 -3.72 -0.93
C PHE A 39 6.17 -3.75 -1.35
N ALA A 40 5.81 -4.58 -2.34
CA ALA A 40 4.40 -4.84 -2.64
C ALA A 40 3.65 -5.40 -1.43
N GLY A 41 4.30 -6.23 -0.62
CA GLY A 41 3.74 -6.68 0.67
C GLY A 41 3.47 -5.53 1.64
N ASN A 42 4.39 -4.58 1.77
CA ASN A 42 4.23 -3.41 2.64
C ASN A 42 3.05 -2.52 2.20
N GLU A 43 2.91 -2.30 0.90
CA GLU A 43 1.81 -1.46 0.40
C GLU A 43 0.45 -2.16 0.49
N GLN A 44 0.39 -3.48 0.31
CA GLN A 44 -0.82 -4.24 0.59
C GLN A 44 -1.18 -4.16 2.08
N LEU A 45 -0.19 -4.30 2.96
CA LEU A 45 -0.39 -4.16 4.40
C LEU A 45 -0.95 -2.78 4.76
N LEU A 46 -0.39 -1.72 4.17
CA LEU A 46 -0.89 -0.36 4.36
C LEU A 46 -2.34 -0.22 3.86
N ALA A 47 -2.66 -0.76 2.68
CA ALA A 47 -4.02 -0.71 2.14
C ALA A 47 -5.04 -1.45 3.03
N ASP A 48 -4.69 -2.64 3.51
CA ASP A 48 -5.50 -3.41 4.46
C ASP A 48 -5.68 -2.64 5.78
N PHE A 49 -4.59 -2.05 6.29
CA PHE A 49 -4.59 -1.31 7.55
C PHE A 49 -5.45 -0.04 7.47
N GLU A 50 -5.34 0.73 6.39
CA GLU A 50 -6.19 1.89 6.13
C GLU A 50 -7.68 1.50 6.09
N TYR A 51 -8.01 0.45 5.33
CA TYR A 51 -9.39 0.01 5.19
C TYR A 51 -9.99 -0.46 6.52
N VAL A 52 -9.29 -1.35 7.23
CA VAL A 52 -9.79 -1.90 8.51
C VAL A 52 -9.87 -0.83 9.58
N SER A 53 -8.91 0.10 9.65
CA SER A 53 -8.94 1.20 10.61
C SER A 53 -10.11 2.14 10.35
N ALA A 54 -10.34 2.51 9.08
CA ALA A 54 -11.47 3.32 8.68
C ALA A 54 -12.81 2.62 8.94
N LEU A 55 -12.92 1.32 8.64
CA LEU A 55 -14.11 0.51 8.88
C LEU A 55 -14.43 0.46 10.39
N ASN A 56 -13.45 0.13 11.22
CA ASN A 56 -13.61 0.09 12.68
C ASN A 56 -14.03 1.45 13.24
N SER A 57 -13.43 2.54 12.75
CA SER A 57 -13.80 3.90 13.15
C SER A 57 -15.25 4.23 12.77
N LEU A 58 -15.67 3.82 11.58
CA LEU A 58 -17.04 4.02 11.09
C LEU A 58 -18.05 3.19 11.91
N GLU A 59 -17.75 1.93 12.19
CA GLU A 59 -18.58 1.04 13.02
C GLU A 59 -18.69 1.54 14.46
N ASN A 60 -17.60 2.03 15.05
CA ASN A 60 -17.60 2.61 16.40
C ASN A 60 -18.47 3.88 16.45
N THR A 61 -18.35 4.75 15.44
CA THR A 61 -19.15 5.97 15.34
C THR A 61 -20.64 5.63 15.18
N TYR A 62 -20.97 4.69 14.31
CA TYR A 62 -22.34 4.21 14.11
C TYR A 62 -22.92 3.61 15.39
N SER A 63 -22.18 2.72 16.05
CA SER A 63 -22.58 2.06 17.29
C SER A 63 -22.81 3.06 18.41
N SER A 64 -21.90 4.03 18.59
CA SER A 64 -22.04 5.10 19.58
C SER A 64 -23.27 5.99 19.32
N LYS A 65 -23.51 6.38 18.06
CA LYS A 65 -24.70 7.14 17.68
C LYS A 65 -25.97 6.33 17.96
N LYS A 66 -26.00 5.05 17.57
CA LYS A 66 -27.15 4.16 17.78
C LYS A 66 -27.45 3.91 19.26
N GLU A 67 -26.41 3.75 20.08
CA GLU A 67 -26.56 3.61 21.53
C GLU A 67 -27.20 4.86 22.15
N HIS A 68 -26.78 6.05 21.72
CA HIS A 68 -27.37 7.32 22.17
C HIS A 68 -28.88 7.38 21.87
N PHE A 69 -29.29 7.13 20.62
CA PHE A 69 -30.71 7.16 20.27
C PHE A 69 -31.51 6.01 20.90
N ASN A 70 -30.92 4.83 21.11
CA ASN A 70 -31.59 3.76 21.85
C ASN A 70 -31.91 4.15 23.30
N LYS A 71 -31.03 4.93 23.95
CA LYS A 71 -31.29 5.50 25.28
C LYS A 71 -32.44 6.51 25.23
N GLU A 72 -32.45 7.40 24.24
CA GLU A 72 -33.55 8.36 24.05
C GLU A 72 -34.90 7.67 23.79
N ILE A 73 -34.94 6.65 22.94
CA ILE A 73 -36.16 5.85 22.67
C ILE A 73 -36.66 5.18 23.94
N THR A 74 -35.75 4.65 24.76
CA THR A 74 -36.11 3.98 26.02
C THR A 74 -36.73 4.98 27.01
N GLU A 75 -36.17 6.18 27.09
CA GLU A 75 -36.70 7.27 27.92
C GLU A 75 -38.06 7.76 27.40
N LEU A 76 -38.21 7.91 26.08
CA LEU A 76 -39.48 8.28 25.46
C LEU A 76 -40.58 7.24 25.74
N LYS A 77 -40.26 5.94 25.66
CA LYS A 77 -41.19 4.85 26.03
C LYS A 77 -41.60 4.93 27.50
N ARG A 78 -40.68 5.32 28.39
CA ARG A 78 -40.99 5.54 29.82
C ARG A 78 -41.98 6.68 29.99
N GLN A 79 -41.79 7.79 29.26
CA GLN A 79 -42.68 8.96 29.29
C GLN A 79 -44.07 8.63 28.74
N PHE A 80 -44.17 7.90 27.62
CA PHE A 80 -45.45 7.41 27.11
C PHE A 80 -46.19 6.54 28.12
N LYS A 81 -45.50 5.61 28.79
CA LYS A 81 -46.12 4.80 29.84
C LYS A 81 -46.64 5.64 31.02
N GLN A 82 -45.94 6.72 31.37
CA GLN A 82 -46.41 7.64 32.41
C GLN A 82 -47.66 8.40 31.96
N LEU A 83 -47.71 8.84 30.70
CA LEU A 83 -48.87 9.48 30.10
C LEU A 83 -50.07 8.52 30.03
N ASP A 84 -49.87 7.27 29.61
CA ASP A 84 -50.92 6.24 29.60
C ASP A 84 -51.52 6.03 30.99
N ASN A 85 -50.67 5.98 32.04
CA ASN A 85 -51.16 5.89 33.41
C ASN A 85 -51.98 7.12 33.82
N ARG A 86 -51.60 8.33 33.38
CA ARG A 86 -52.37 9.57 33.63
C ARG A 86 -53.70 9.54 32.90
N ILE A 87 -53.73 9.08 31.64
CA ILE A 87 -54.95 8.90 30.84
C ILE A 87 -55.90 7.94 31.57
N VAL A 88 -55.44 6.75 31.95
CA VAL A 88 -56.27 5.76 32.66
C VAL A 88 -56.80 6.34 33.98
N ALA A 89 -55.99 7.09 34.72
CA ALA A 89 -56.44 7.74 35.96
C ALA A 89 -57.50 8.82 35.70
N ALA A 90 -57.35 9.62 34.65
CA ALA A 90 -58.34 10.63 34.24
C ALA A 90 -59.65 9.97 33.77
N GLU A 91 -59.57 8.92 32.97
CA GLU A 91 -60.72 8.12 32.52
C GLU A 91 -61.46 7.47 33.70
N GLN A 92 -60.74 6.92 34.67
CA GLN A 92 -61.35 6.39 35.89
C GLN A 92 -62.11 7.48 36.63
N LYS A 93 -61.54 8.67 36.82
CA LYS A 93 -62.22 9.79 37.48
C LYS A 93 -63.53 10.17 36.78
N LEU A 94 -63.55 10.16 35.44
CA LEU A 94 -64.75 10.42 34.65
C LEU A 94 -65.80 9.31 34.75
N ARG A 95 -65.37 8.04 34.82
CA ARG A 95 -66.28 6.89 34.97
C ARG A 95 -67.00 6.83 36.31
N HIS A 96 -66.45 7.44 37.36
CA HIS A 96 -67.09 7.53 38.68
C HIS A 96 -68.19 8.61 38.74
N GLY A 97 -68.46 9.32 37.64
CA GLY A 97 -69.52 10.31 37.49
C GLY A 97 -68.97 11.69 37.10
N ILE A 98 -69.77 12.48 36.38
CA ILE A 98 -69.44 13.90 36.13
C ILE A 98 -69.60 14.62 37.48
N PRO A 99 -68.56 15.31 37.99
CA PRO A 99 -68.68 16.06 39.23
C PRO A 99 -69.80 17.10 39.13
N GLU A 100 -70.66 17.20 40.14
CA GLU A 100 -71.67 18.27 40.24
C GLU A 100 -71.02 19.64 40.54
N ASP A 101 -69.77 19.65 41.00
CA ASP A 101 -68.97 20.84 41.27
C ASP A 101 -68.19 21.29 40.03
N LEU A 102 -68.53 22.48 39.54
CA LEU A 102 -67.87 23.17 38.43
C LEU A 102 -66.35 23.29 38.61
N MET A 103 -65.85 23.52 39.84
CA MET A 103 -64.41 23.64 40.09
C MET A 103 -63.67 22.31 39.87
N VAL A 104 -64.33 21.19 40.17
CA VAL A 104 -63.76 19.85 39.95
C VAL A 104 -63.81 19.50 38.46
N MET A 105 -64.85 19.92 37.76
CA MET A 105 -64.97 19.78 36.31
C MET A 105 -63.86 20.54 35.57
N ASP A 106 -63.63 21.81 35.91
CA ASP A 106 -62.56 22.63 35.31
C ASP A 106 -61.18 22.00 35.53
N LYS A 107 -60.95 21.42 36.70
CA LYS A 107 -59.69 20.73 37.02
C LYS A 107 -59.48 19.47 36.17
N ILE A 108 -60.55 18.74 35.86
CA ILE A 108 -60.48 17.55 34.98
C ILE A 108 -60.21 17.98 33.54
N ILE A 109 -60.88 19.04 33.06
CA ILE A 109 -60.68 19.57 31.71
C ILE A 109 -59.23 20.05 31.55
N ALA A 110 -58.70 20.83 32.50
CA ALA A 110 -57.31 21.29 32.46
C ALA A 110 -56.30 20.12 32.45
N GLU A 111 -56.57 19.04 33.19
CA GLU A 111 -55.73 17.83 33.15
C GLU A 111 -55.82 17.13 31.79
N GLN A 112 -57.00 17.04 31.18
CA GLN A 112 -57.16 16.46 29.84
C GLN A 112 -56.44 17.28 28.77
N GLU A 113 -56.55 18.61 28.82
CA GLU A 113 -55.82 19.51 27.91
C GLU A 113 -54.30 19.35 28.08
N SER A 114 -53.81 19.26 29.33
CA SER A 114 -52.39 18.98 29.61
C SER A 114 -51.95 17.62 29.08
N ILE A 115 -52.77 16.57 29.23
CA ILE A 115 -52.49 15.24 28.70
C ILE A 115 -52.38 15.27 27.17
N VAL A 116 -53.28 15.97 26.48
CA VAL A 116 -53.25 16.10 25.01
C VAL A 116 -52.01 16.86 24.57
N GLU A 117 -51.66 17.97 25.24
CA GLU A 117 -50.45 18.73 24.93
C GLU A 117 -49.17 17.89 25.11
N ASP A 118 -49.09 17.13 26.21
CA ASP A 118 -47.97 16.22 26.46
C ASP A 118 -47.92 15.08 25.44
N GLN A 119 -49.06 14.54 25.01
CA GLN A 119 -49.14 13.53 23.95
C GLN A 119 -48.60 14.07 22.62
N GLU A 120 -49.00 15.28 22.23
CA GLU A 120 -48.49 15.91 21.01
C GLU A 120 -46.98 16.14 21.06
N LYS A 121 -46.45 16.56 22.21
CA LYS A 121 -45.01 16.74 22.43
C LYS A 121 -44.27 15.41 22.28
N LEU A 122 -44.77 14.35 22.93
CA LEU A 122 -44.15 13.01 22.85
C LEU A 122 -44.21 12.44 21.42
N ASN A 123 -45.32 12.61 20.71
CA ASN A 123 -45.45 12.16 19.31
C ASN A 123 -44.48 12.91 18.37
N LYS A 124 -44.31 14.22 18.58
CA LYS A 124 -43.33 15.03 17.82
C LYS A 124 -41.90 14.58 18.11
N ALA A 125 -41.59 14.31 19.38
CA ALA A 125 -40.28 13.80 19.79
C ALA A 125 -40.00 12.40 19.22
N GLU A 126 -40.99 11.49 19.23
CA GLU A 126 -40.89 10.17 18.61
C GLU A 126 -40.55 10.28 17.11
N SER A 127 -41.34 11.08 16.39
CA SER A 127 -41.16 11.28 14.95
C SER A 127 -39.78 11.86 14.63
N SER A 128 -39.29 12.78 15.47
CA SER A 128 -37.97 13.37 15.33
C SER A 128 -36.86 12.33 15.54
N ILE A 129 -36.94 11.52 16.60
CA ILE A 129 -35.94 10.48 16.91
C ILE A 129 -35.90 9.43 15.80
N VAL A 130 -37.06 8.96 15.33
CA VAL A 130 -37.14 7.98 14.23
C VAL A 130 -36.48 8.51 12.96
N GLU A 131 -36.72 9.78 12.61
CA GLU A 131 -36.10 10.41 11.45
C GLU A 131 -34.58 10.56 11.63
N GLN A 132 -34.11 10.88 12.84
CA GLN A 132 -32.66 10.95 13.12
C GLN A 132 -31.99 9.60 13.01
N VAL A 133 -32.59 8.53 13.55
CA VAL A 133 -32.08 7.16 13.41
C VAL A 133 -32.00 6.77 11.92
N ARG A 134 -33.05 7.06 11.15
CA ARG A 134 -33.07 6.81 9.71
C ARG A 134 -31.94 7.55 8.98
N LYS A 135 -31.68 8.81 9.33
CA LYS A 135 -30.57 9.57 8.74
C LYS A 135 -29.22 8.93 9.03
N ILE A 136 -29.02 8.44 10.24
CA ILE A 136 -27.77 7.78 10.66
C ILE A 136 -27.57 6.47 9.90
N ASP A 137 -28.62 5.66 9.75
CA ASP A 137 -28.54 4.41 8.97
C ASP A 137 -28.19 4.70 7.50
N ILE A 138 -28.79 5.75 6.90
CA ILE A 138 -28.50 6.16 5.52
C ILE A 138 -27.08 6.72 5.39
N GLU A 139 -26.64 7.56 6.33
CA GLU A 139 -25.28 8.13 6.35
C GLU A 139 -24.24 7.01 6.44
N HIS A 140 -24.42 6.10 7.40
CA HIS A 140 -23.54 4.95 7.58
C HIS A 140 -23.47 4.07 6.32
N GLY A 141 -24.62 3.77 5.69
CA GLY A 141 -24.66 2.99 4.45
C GLY A 141 -23.92 3.68 3.29
N LYS A 142 -24.03 5.02 3.17
CA LYS A 142 -23.29 5.79 2.16
C LYS A 142 -21.79 5.79 2.42
N ASP A 143 -21.38 5.98 3.67
CA ASP A 143 -19.97 6.01 4.05
C ASP A 143 -19.32 4.63 3.85
N LEU A 144 -20.04 3.55 4.17
CA LEU A 144 -19.59 2.18 3.95
C LEU A 144 -19.41 1.89 2.45
N GLN A 145 -20.39 2.26 1.62
CA GLN A 145 -20.29 2.08 0.17
C GLN A 145 -19.12 2.88 -0.43
N LYS A 146 -18.88 4.09 0.07
CA LYS A 146 -17.74 4.91 -0.35
C LYS A 146 -16.42 4.25 0.02
N LEU A 147 -16.32 3.69 1.22
CA LEU A 147 -15.12 2.98 1.69
C LEU A 147 -14.83 1.73 0.85
N GLU A 148 -15.84 0.91 0.57
CA GLU A 148 -15.73 -0.26 -0.32
C GLU A 148 -15.32 0.13 -1.74
N GLN A 149 -15.89 1.21 -2.27
CA GLN A 149 -15.52 1.71 -3.59
C GLN A 149 -14.07 2.20 -3.63
N GLN A 150 -13.59 2.87 -2.57
CA GLN A 150 -12.19 3.29 -2.44
C GLN A 150 -11.24 2.09 -2.41
N GLN A 151 -11.59 1.02 -1.67
CA GLN A 151 -10.81 -0.22 -1.64
C GLN A 151 -10.72 -0.85 -3.04
N ASN A 152 -11.85 -1.04 -3.71
CA ASN A 152 -11.92 -1.62 -5.05
C ASN A 152 -11.15 -0.79 -6.09
N ASN A 153 -11.25 0.54 -6.02
CA ASN A 153 -10.53 1.45 -6.91
C ASN A 153 -9.01 1.42 -6.70
N ARG A 154 -8.52 0.93 -5.56
CA ARG A 154 -7.09 0.85 -5.23
C ARG A 154 -6.47 -0.48 -5.67
N GLU A 155 -7.20 -1.59 -5.58
CA GLU A 155 -6.66 -2.92 -5.89
C GLU A 155 -6.21 -3.10 -7.36
N VAL A 156 -6.95 -2.53 -8.32
CA VAL A 156 -6.65 -2.70 -9.76
C VAL A 156 -5.41 -1.91 -10.19
N PRO A 157 -5.27 -0.60 -9.86
CA PRO A 157 -4.03 0.15 -10.13
C PRO A 157 -2.81 -0.44 -9.41
N PHE A 158 -3.01 -1.01 -8.22
CA PHE A 158 -1.95 -1.61 -7.42
C PHE A 158 -1.23 -2.73 -8.18
N LYS A 159 -1.98 -3.76 -8.63
CA LYS A 159 -1.39 -4.89 -9.38
C LYS A 159 -0.68 -4.44 -10.66
N SER A 160 -1.23 -3.43 -11.34
CA SER A 160 -0.65 -2.86 -12.56
C SER A 160 0.68 -2.14 -12.29
N LYS A 161 0.76 -1.33 -11.23
CA LYS A 161 1.97 -0.58 -10.85
C LYS A 161 3.15 -1.50 -10.55
N PHE A 162 2.94 -2.57 -9.79
CA PHE A 162 4.02 -3.52 -9.45
C PHE A 162 4.44 -4.39 -10.65
N SER A 163 3.49 -4.76 -11.51
CA SER A 163 3.83 -5.41 -12.78
C SER A 163 4.73 -4.52 -13.64
N ALA A 164 4.45 -3.22 -13.70
CA ALA A 164 5.25 -2.26 -14.47
C ALA A 164 6.69 -2.14 -13.92
N PHE A 165 6.88 -2.12 -12.60
CA PHE A 165 8.23 -2.11 -12.01
C PHE A 165 9.03 -3.37 -12.35
N ASN A 166 8.42 -4.55 -12.22
CA ASN A 166 9.08 -5.81 -12.55
C ASN A 166 9.47 -5.86 -14.04
N GLU A 167 8.58 -5.39 -14.91
CA GLU A 167 8.86 -5.32 -16.35
C GLU A 167 9.98 -4.34 -16.68
N GLN A 168 10.00 -3.17 -16.04
CA GLN A 168 11.08 -2.19 -16.21
C GLN A 168 12.44 -2.74 -15.79
N ILE A 169 12.51 -3.45 -14.66
CA ILE A 169 13.75 -4.08 -14.17
C ILE A 169 14.21 -5.16 -15.14
N ALA A 170 13.30 -6.02 -15.59
CA ALA A 170 13.63 -7.09 -16.55
C ALA A 170 14.09 -6.52 -17.91
N ASN A 171 13.46 -5.45 -18.39
CA ASN A 171 13.87 -4.79 -19.62
C ASN A 171 15.23 -4.09 -19.48
N ALA A 172 15.51 -3.47 -18.33
CA ALA A 172 16.80 -2.88 -18.03
C ALA A 172 17.90 -3.95 -17.96
N GLU A 173 17.66 -5.07 -17.29
CA GLU A 173 18.59 -6.20 -17.20
C GLU A 173 18.92 -6.76 -18.60
N LYS A 174 17.91 -7.02 -19.44
CA LYS A 174 18.10 -7.47 -20.82
C LYS A 174 18.88 -6.46 -21.66
N GLY A 175 18.52 -5.18 -21.57
CA GLY A 175 19.17 -4.11 -22.32
C GLY A 175 20.64 -3.92 -21.92
N ILE A 176 20.95 -4.01 -20.63
CA ILE A 176 22.32 -3.95 -20.13
C ILE A 176 23.09 -5.19 -20.56
N THR A 177 22.52 -6.39 -20.43
CA THR A 177 23.16 -7.65 -20.87
C THR A 177 23.54 -7.60 -22.34
N PHE A 178 22.64 -7.10 -23.21
CA PHE A 178 22.94 -6.93 -24.63
C PHE A 178 24.10 -5.95 -24.87
N LYS A 179 24.10 -4.80 -24.19
CA LYS A 179 25.21 -3.82 -24.28
C LYS A 179 26.53 -4.43 -23.79
N VAL A 180 26.51 -5.18 -22.68
CA VAL A 180 27.68 -5.86 -22.14
C VAL A 180 28.27 -6.80 -23.18
N THR A 181 27.45 -7.61 -23.84
CA THR A 181 27.91 -8.51 -24.91
C THR A 181 28.62 -7.73 -26.02
N GLY A 182 28.01 -6.65 -26.51
CA GLY A 182 28.60 -5.81 -27.57
C GLY A 182 29.93 -5.16 -27.16
N PHE A 183 29.97 -4.46 -26.02
CA PHE A 183 31.18 -3.80 -25.54
C PHE A 183 32.28 -4.79 -25.13
N SER A 184 31.91 -5.96 -24.60
CA SER A 184 32.87 -6.99 -24.24
C SER A 184 33.50 -7.62 -25.47
N ILE A 185 32.74 -7.88 -26.54
CA ILE A 185 33.30 -8.36 -27.81
C ILE A 185 34.28 -7.33 -28.38
N LEU A 186 33.91 -6.04 -28.37
CA LEU A 186 34.81 -4.97 -28.82
C LEU A 186 36.11 -4.93 -28.02
N ALA A 187 36.05 -5.10 -26.70
CA ALA A 187 37.24 -5.11 -25.85
C ALA A 187 38.08 -6.40 -26.04
N ILE A 188 37.45 -7.57 -26.08
CA ILE A 188 38.10 -8.88 -26.20
C ILE A 188 38.79 -9.02 -27.56
N VAL A 189 38.19 -8.53 -28.64
CA VAL A 189 38.78 -8.59 -29.99
C VAL A 189 39.65 -7.36 -30.28
N GLY A 190 39.24 -6.18 -29.82
CA GLY A 190 39.92 -4.91 -30.11
C GLY A 190 41.29 -4.79 -29.46
N ILE A 191 41.48 -5.30 -28.24
CA ILE A 191 42.78 -5.27 -27.55
C ILE A 191 43.83 -6.11 -28.32
N PRO A 192 43.58 -7.40 -28.66
CA PRO A 192 44.45 -8.16 -29.56
C PRO A 192 44.76 -7.45 -30.88
N LEU A 193 43.77 -6.82 -31.51
CA LEU A 193 43.98 -6.07 -32.78
C LEU A 193 44.92 -4.87 -32.60
N ILE A 194 44.77 -4.09 -31.53
CA ILE A 194 45.65 -2.95 -31.26
C ILE A 194 47.08 -3.42 -30.99
N ILE A 195 47.24 -4.50 -30.24
CA ILE A 195 48.56 -5.08 -29.95
C ILE A 195 49.21 -5.54 -31.27
N ASP A 196 48.49 -6.29 -32.11
CA ASP A 196 48.99 -6.77 -33.40
C ASP A 196 49.42 -5.62 -34.34
N LEU A 197 48.61 -4.55 -34.42
CA LEU A 197 48.93 -3.34 -35.19
C LEU A 197 50.17 -2.62 -34.66
N PHE A 198 50.31 -2.52 -33.34
CA PHE A 198 51.46 -1.85 -32.71
C PHE A 198 52.77 -2.58 -33.03
N PHE A 199 52.80 -3.91 -32.89
CA PHE A 199 53.98 -4.72 -33.20
C PHE A 199 54.31 -4.71 -34.70
N THR A 200 53.30 -4.74 -35.56
CA THR A 200 53.47 -4.62 -37.02
C THR A 200 54.07 -3.27 -37.40
N ARG A 201 53.63 -2.17 -36.77
CA ARG A 201 54.11 -0.81 -37.03
C ARG A 201 55.51 -0.54 -36.46
N MET A 202 55.92 -1.22 -35.39
CA MET A 202 57.26 -1.13 -34.82
C MET A 202 58.34 -1.86 -35.65
N GLY A 203 57.98 -2.46 -36.79
CA GLY A 203 58.96 -3.12 -37.65
C GLY A 203 59.54 -4.39 -37.03
N LEU A 204 58.81 -5.01 -36.09
CA LEU A 204 58.96 -6.41 -35.76
C LEU A 204 58.05 -7.19 -36.72
N PRO A 205 58.50 -7.55 -37.94
CA PRO A 205 57.79 -8.57 -38.67
C PRO A 205 57.89 -9.79 -37.77
N ALA A 206 56.77 -10.26 -37.23
CA ALA A 206 56.72 -11.57 -36.64
C ALA A 206 57.09 -12.55 -37.77
N PHE A 207 58.40 -12.85 -37.85
CA PHE A 207 59.06 -13.76 -38.77
C PHE A 207 58.96 -13.40 -40.27
N ALA A 208 59.97 -12.63 -40.73
CA ALA A 208 60.59 -12.64 -42.06
C ALA A 208 59.71 -12.59 -43.33
N LYS A 209 60.01 -11.61 -44.20
CA LYS A 209 59.83 -11.57 -45.66
C LYS A 209 59.30 -12.87 -46.30
N ASN A 210 58.00 -13.12 -46.22
CA ASN A 210 57.33 -14.02 -47.16
C ASN A 210 55.89 -13.57 -47.35
N THR A 211 55.67 -12.87 -48.46
CA THR A 211 54.42 -12.20 -48.84
C THR A 211 53.27 -13.16 -49.19
N ASN A 212 53.45 -14.48 -49.05
CA ASN A 212 52.48 -15.46 -49.51
C ASN A 212 51.53 -16.00 -48.43
N ASN A 213 51.71 -15.65 -47.16
CA ASN A 213 50.96 -16.27 -46.06
C ASN A 213 50.37 -15.22 -45.11
N ILE A 214 49.27 -14.58 -45.53
CA ILE A 214 48.51 -13.58 -44.76
C ILE A 214 48.14 -14.09 -43.35
N ILE A 215 47.87 -15.39 -43.21
CA ILE A 215 47.51 -16.03 -41.94
C ILE A 215 48.69 -16.02 -40.94
N PHE A 216 49.93 -16.13 -41.41
CA PHE A 216 51.11 -16.20 -40.54
C PHE A 216 51.53 -14.83 -39.99
N ASN A 217 51.12 -13.73 -40.61
CA ASN A 217 51.42 -12.37 -40.16
C ASN A 217 50.63 -11.95 -38.89
N HIS A 218 49.60 -12.71 -38.48
CA HIS A 218 48.72 -12.39 -37.34
C HIS A 218 48.84 -13.40 -36.18
N TYR A 219 49.98 -14.09 -36.05
CA TYR A 219 50.21 -15.02 -34.94
C TYR A 219 50.09 -14.34 -33.57
N LEU A 220 50.53 -13.10 -33.49
CA LEU A 220 50.48 -12.30 -32.27
C LEU A 220 49.03 -11.96 -31.90
N PHE A 221 48.19 -11.61 -32.87
CA PHE A 221 46.74 -11.49 -32.70
C PHE A 221 46.11 -12.78 -32.15
N LEU A 222 46.39 -13.95 -32.76
CA LEU A 222 45.79 -15.22 -32.30
C LEU A 222 46.21 -15.60 -30.88
N ILE A 223 47.50 -15.46 -30.54
CA ILE A 223 48.00 -15.74 -29.20
C ILE A 223 47.39 -14.79 -28.17
N THR A 224 47.35 -13.50 -28.47
CA THR A 224 46.77 -12.49 -27.57
C THR A 224 45.26 -12.67 -27.40
N LEU A 225 44.54 -13.05 -28.46
CA LEU A 225 43.11 -13.36 -28.39
C LEU A 225 42.82 -14.56 -27.49
N ILE A 226 43.59 -15.66 -27.62
CA ILE A 226 43.43 -16.86 -26.78
C ILE A 226 43.72 -16.53 -25.32
N LEU A 227 44.81 -15.82 -25.04
CA LEU A 227 45.15 -15.40 -23.67
C LEU A 227 44.09 -14.47 -23.08
N MET A 228 43.55 -13.55 -23.88
CA MET A 228 42.46 -12.67 -23.46
C MET A 228 41.18 -13.42 -23.14
N GLU A 229 40.76 -14.36 -23.98
CA GLU A 229 39.55 -15.14 -23.73
C GLU A 229 39.69 -16.01 -22.46
N ILE A 230 40.85 -16.64 -22.25
CA ILE A 230 41.06 -17.54 -21.11
C ILE A 230 41.22 -16.77 -19.79
N PHE A 231 41.94 -15.65 -19.77
CA PHE A 231 42.35 -15.01 -18.51
C PHE A 231 41.61 -13.71 -18.19
N LEU A 232 41.04 -13.01 -19.18
CA LEU A 232 40.57 -11.63 -19.04
C LEU A 232 39.12 -11.40 -19.45
N ALA A 233 38.54 -12.24 -20.32
CA ALA A 233 37.19 -12.05 -20.84
C ALA A 233 36.13 -11.91 -19.73
N ASP A 234 36.15 -12.77 -18.72
CA ASP A 234 35.17 -12.70 -17.62
C ASP A 234 35.35 -11.45 -16.75
N LYS A 235 36.59 -11.04 -16.49
CA LYS A 235 36.87 -9.78 -15.77
C LYS A 235 36.39 -8.57 -16.55
N ILE A 236 36.58 -8.57 -17.87
CA ILE A 236 36.11 -7.51 -18.77
C ILE A 236 34.58 -7.46 -18.79
N ARG A 237 33.93 -8.61 -18.99
CA ARG A 237 32.46 -8.73 -18.98
C ARG A 237 31.87 -8.24 -17.66
N ASN A 238 32.43 -8.67 -16.52
CA ASN A 238 31.95 -8.24 -15.20
C ASN A 238 32.17 -6.75 -14.97
N ARG A 239 33.32 -6.19 -15.35
CA ARG A 239 33.61 -4.76 -15.17
C ARG A 239 32.72 -3.89 -16.04
N ILE A 240 32.51 -4.26 -17.31
CA ILE A 240 31.61 -3.55 -18.22
C ILE A 240 30.16 -3.68 -17.71
N SER A 241 29.75 -4.88 -17.29
CA SER A 241 28.43 -5.12 -16.71
C SER A 241 28.16 -4.23 -15.51
N ARG A 242 29.10 -4.16 -14.56
CA ARG A 242 29.02 -3.29 -13.40
C ARG A 242 28.96 -1.81 -13.79
N MET A 243 29.82 -1.37 -14.71
CA MET A 243 29.85 0.02 -15.15
C MET A 243 28.52 0.46 -15.78
N LEU A 244 27.90 -0.40 -16.59
CA LEU A 244 26.65 -0.09 -17.29
C LEU A 244 25.42 -0.23 -16.39
N SER A 245 25.46 -1.09 -15.37
CA SER A 245 24.32 -1.34 -14.48
C SER A 245 24.27 -0.44 -13.25
N ILE A 246 25.41 0.02 -12.73
CA ILE A 246 25.48 0.63 -11.40
C ILE A 246 24.62 1.89 -11.25
N SER A 247 24.52 2.73 -12.29
CA SER A 247 23.67 3.93 -12.24
C SER A 247 22.21 3.53 -12.08
N TYR A 248 21.73 2.65 -12.96
CA TYR A 248 20.35 2.16 -12.93
C TYR A 248 20.01 1.53 -11.58
N LEU A 249 20.87 0.62 -11.08
CA LEU A 249 20.62 -0.06 -9.81
C LEU A 249 20.58 0.91 -8.61
N LYS A 250 21.39 1.98 -8.63
CA LYS A 250 21.34 3.04 -7.61
C LYS A 250 20.08 3.89 -7.73
N ASP A 251 19.70 4.28 -8.94
CA ASP A 251 18.51 5.09 -9.17
C ASP A 251 17.23 4.32 -8.78
N SER A 252 17.17 3.03 -9.11
CA SER A 252 16.09 2.15 -8.69
C SER A 252 16.07 1.95 -7.17
N LEU A 253 17.21 1.77 -6.52
CA LEU A 253 17.28 1.71 -5.06
C LEU A 253 16.77 3.00 -4.41
N ASN A 254 17.21 4.17 -4.89
CA ASN A 254 16.75 5.46 -4.37
C ASN A 254 15.24 5.64 -4.56
N THR A 255 14.70 5.17 -5.68
CA THR A 255 13.25 5.16 -5.93
C THR A 255 12.54 4.28 -4.90
N LEU A 256 13.08 3.09 -4.63
CA LEU A 256 12.51 2.17 -3.65
C LEU A 256 12.59 2.74 -2.22
N ASP A 257 13.72 3.35 -1.83
CA ASP A 257 13.89 4.04 -0.54
C ASP A 257 12.86 5.16 -0.36
N HIS A 258 12.61 5.95 -1.41
CA HIS A 258 11.60 7.01 -1.37
C HIS A 258 10.19 6.43 -1.16
N LEU A 259 9.83 5.41 -1.95
CA LEU A 259 8.53 4.75 -1.82
C LEU A 259 8.35 4.10 -0.44
N PHE A 260 9.40 3.50 0.11
CA PHE A 260 9.40 2.94 1.46
C PHE A 260 9.16 4.02 2.52
N SER A 261 9.87 5.15 2.46
CA SER A 261 9.66 6.26 3.39
C SER A 261 8.26 6.88 3.27
N GLU A 262 7.69 6.98 2.06
CA GLU A 262 6.31 7.41 1.87
C GLU A 262 5.32 6.44 2.50
N ASN A 263 5.54 5.13 2.34
CA ASN A 263 4.72 4.10 2.96
C ASN A 263 4.73 4.22 4.49
N GLU A 264 5.90 4.37 5.12
CA GLU A 264 6.02 4.57 6.57
C GLU A 264 5.33 5.86 7.05
N LYS A 265 5.46 6.96 6.30
CA LYS A 265 4.75 8.21 6.60
C LYS A 265 3.24 8.03 6.52
N GLN A 266 2.74 7.24 5.58
CA GLN A 266 1.31 6.96 5.49
C GLN A 266 0.84 6.07 6.63
N ILE A 267 1.59 5.04 7.00
CA ILE A 267 1.30 4.24 8.21
C ILE A 267 1.16 5.15 9.43
N ALA A 268 2.15 6.02 9.69
CA ALA A 268 2.12 6.93 10.83
C ALA A 268 0.93 7.90 10.81
N ARG A 269 0.48 8.32 9.62
CA ARG A 269 -0.73 9.15 9.49
C ARG A 269 -1.99 8.39 9.86
N VAL A 270 -2.13 7.15 9.41
CA VAL A 270 -3.29 6.30 9.69
C VAL A 270 -3.35 5.96 11.18
N GLU A 271 -2.19 5.66 11.79
CA GLU A 271 -2.07 5.46 13.24
C GLU A 271 -2.52 6.71 14.02
N ALA A 272 -2.12 7.91 13.59
CA ALA A 272 -2.51 9.16 14.24
C ALA A 272 -4.00 9.49 14.04
N GLU A 273 -4.57 9.19 12.86
CA GLU A 273 -5.97 9.45 12.55
C GLU A 273 -6.90 8.52 13.33
N HIS A 274 -6.60 7.23 13.35
CA HIS A 274 -7.48 6.21 13.92
C HIS A 274 -7.09 5.76 15.34
N HIS A 275 -5.95 6.23 15.87
CA HIS A 275 -5.44 5.88 17.20
C HIS A 275 -5.22 4.37 17.41
N ILE A 276 -4.93 3.64 16.33
CA ILE A 276 -4.66 2.20 16.34
C ILE A 276 -3.22 2.00 15.86
N PRO A 277 -2.32 1.39 16.66
CA PRO A 277 -0.97 1.05 16.20
C PRO A 277 -0.99 -0.08 15.17
N LEU A 278 -0.14 -0.01 14.15
CA LEU A 278 0.01 -1.07 13.15
C LEU A 278 0.40 -2.42 13.78
N ALA A 279 1.19 -2.40 14.85
CA ALA A 279 1.58 -3.60 15.58
C ALA A 279 0.38 -4.37 16.16
N GLU A 280 -0.65 -3.67 16.63
CA GLU A 280 -1.88 -4.30 17.14
C GLU A 280 -2.69 -4.91 16.00
N PHE A 281 -2.76 -4.22 14.86
CA PHE A 281 -3.40 -4.73 13.65
C PHE A 281 -2.77 -6.02 13.14
N ILE A 282 -1.44 -6.07 13.04
CA ILE A 282 -0.71 -7.27 12.59
C ILE A 282 -0.97 -8.44 13.53
N LYS A 283 -0.91 -8.21 14.85
CA LYS A 283 -1.14 -9.24 15.87
C LYS A 283 -2.55 -9.83 15.79
N GLY A 284 -3.57 -8.99 15.51
CA GLY A 284 -4.94 -9.44 15.33
C GLY A 284 -5.12 -10.35 14.10
N LYS A 285 -4.35 -10.11 13.03
CA LYS A 285 -4.39 -10.90 11.79
C LYS A 285 -3.70 -12.27 11.92
N GLU A 286 -2.77 -12.44 12.85
CA GLU A 286 -2.11 -13.73 13.12
C GLU A 286 -2.93 -14.68 14.02
N THR A 287 -3.92 -14.13 14.74
CA THR A 287 -4.80 -14.89 15.65
C THR A 287 -6.12 -15.37 15.03
N LEU A 288 -6.37 -15.02 13.76
CA LEU A 288 -7.52 -15.45 12.95
C LEU A 288 -7.10 -16.52 11.94
#